data_AF-A0A4U6V4K9-F1
#
_entry.id   AF-A0A4U6V4K9-F1
#
_cell.length_a   1.000
_cell.length_b   1.000
_cell.length_c   1.000
_cell.angle_alpha   90.00
_cell.angle_beta   90.00
_cell.angle_gamma   90.00
#
_symmetry.space_group_name_H-M   'P 1'
#
loop_
_entity.id
_entity.type
_entity.pdbx_description
1 polymer ?
#
loop_
_entity_poly.entity_id
_entity_poly.type
_entity_poly.pdbx_seq_one_letter_code
_entity_poly.pdbx_strand_id
1 'polypeptide(L)'
;MTRLCGDSRVFQLRMQSLEGKCVPITRGGGIYQEHMNEALEVLINGGWLHSFPEGKIAQDDQPIRRLKWGTASLIVRAPITPIVLPIVHSGFEKVMPETLFFGRRPPVPLCGKKIDIIVGEPIEFDMASLKQAASMVPHDSSSERKGWPTITPDGLDEAAQRWLYQKMSDKIQSAMEELRKRLLNLRQH
;
A
#
# COMPACT_ATOMS: atom_id res chain seq x y z
N MET A 1 10.76 -3.93 -15.43
CA MET A 1 11.08 -3.08 -14.26
C MET A 1 9.76 -2.63 -13.65
N THR A 2 9.20 -3.44 -12.76
CA THR A 2 7.85 -3.25 -12.22
C THR A 2 7.92 -2.30 -11.03
N ARG A 3 7.09 -1.23 -10.98
CA ARG A 3 7.11 -0.23 -9.91
C ARG A 3 5.74 -0.14 -9.22
N LEU A 4 5.69 -0.43 -7.92
CA LEU A 4 4.53 -0.16 -7.07
C LEU A 4 4.64 1.24 -6.49
N CYS A 5 3.81 2.16 -6.95
CA CYS A 5 3.73 3.50 -6.38
C CYS A 5 2.79 3.46 -5.16
N GLY A 6 3.27 3.86 -3.99
CA GLY A 6 2.44 4.09 -2.81
C GLY A 6 2.05 5.56 -2.76
N ASP A 7 0.77 5.88 -2.66
CA ASP A 7 0.28 7.24 -2.44
C ASP A 7 -0.59 7.25 -1.19
N SER A 8 -0.52 8.35 -0.45
CA SER A 8 -1.60 8.76 0.43
C SER A 8 -1.73 10.27 0.32
N ARG A 9 -2.81 10.72 -0.36
CA ARG A 9 -3.84 11.69 0.09
C ARG A 9 -4.62 12.31 -1.11
N VAL A 10 -5.26 11.62 -2.05
CA VAL A 10 -6.53 12.11 -2.64
C VAL A 10 -7.38 11.03 -3.32
N PHE A 11 -8.69 11.13 -3.08
CA PHE A 11 -9.84 10.38 -3.62
C PHE A 11 -9.75 8.86 -3.84
N GLN A 12 -10.37 8.16 -2.87
CA GLN A 12 -10.96 6.82 -2.98
C GLN A 12 -9.93 5.69 -3.11
N LEU A 13 -10.04 4.66 -2.26
CA LEU A 13 -9.24 3.43 -2.40
C LEU A 13 -9.47 2.86 -3.79
N ARG A 14 -8.55 3.12 -4.71
CA ARG A 14 -8.55 2.57 -6.05
C ARG A 14 -7.11 2.27 -6.39
N MET A 15 -6.82 0.99 -6.57
CA MET A 15 -5.56 0.59 -7.17
C MET A 15 -5.65 0.96 -8.65
N GLN A 16 -4.77 1.81 -9.14
CA GLN A 16 -4.82 2.28 -10.53
C GLN A 16 -3.71 1.61 -11.35
N SER A 17 -4.09 0.93 -12.42
CA SER A 17 -3.16 0.51 -13.49
C SER A 17 -2.82 1.71 -14.38
N LEU A 18 -1.68 1.68 -15.09
CA LEU A 18 -1.26 2.74 -16.03
C LEU A 18 -2.30 3.10 -17.10
N GLU A 19 -3.22 2.18 -17.42
CA GLU A 19 -4.36 2.46 -18.32
C GLU A 19 -5.47 3.31 -17.67
N GLY A 20 -5.26 3.83 -16.45
CA GLY A 20 -6.27 4.54 -15.66
C GLY A 20 -7.37 3.62 -15.10
N LYS A 21 -7.24 2.30 -15.30
CA LYS A 21 -8.19 1.31 -14.81
C LYS A 21 -8.08 1.21 -13.30
N CYS A 22 -9.19 1.54 -12.63
CA CYS A 22 -9.33 1.42 -11.19
C CYS A 22 -9.77 0.01 -10.85
N VAL A 23 -8.93 -0.74 -10.13
CA VAL A 23 -9.24 -2.07 -9.60
C VAL A 23 -10.14 -1.91 -8.37
N PRO A 24 -11.39 -2.39 -8.43
CA PRO A 24 -12.31 -2.27 -7.30
C PRO A 24 -11.89 -3.21 -6.16
N ILE A 25 -11.88 -2.69 -4.93
CA ILE A 25 -11.54 -3.45 -3.73
C ILE A 25 -12.74 -3.49 -2.80
N THR A 26 -13.20 -4.69 -2.45
CA THR A 26 -14.27 -4.89 -1.48
C THR A 26 -13.71 -4.81 -0.07
N ARG A 27 -14.21 -3.84 0.71
CA ARG A 27 -13.82 -3.69 2.11
C ARG A 27 -14.33 -4.89 2.92
N GLY A 28 -13.45 -5.50 3.71
CA GLY A 28 -13.78 -6.69 4.48
C GLY A 28 -13.68 -8.01 3.71
N GLY A 29 -13.46 -7.97 2.38
CA GLY A 29 -13.31 -9.17 1.54
C GLY A 29 -11.97 -9.88 1.64
N GLY A 30 -11.11 -9.52 2.60
CA GLY A 30 -9.76 -10.08 2.74
C GLY A 30 -8.76 -9.56 1.70
N ILE A 31 -7.58 -10.19 1.64
CA ILE A 31 -6.50 -9.82 0.70
C ILE A 31 -6.53 -10.65 -0.60
N TYR A 32 -7.33 -11.72 -0.63
CA TYR A 32 -7.52 -12.58 -1.79
C TYR A 32 -8.92 -12.31 -2.36
N GLN A 33 -8.99 -11.42 -3.34
CA GLN A 33 -10.21 -11.03 -4.02
C GLN A 33 -10.01 -11.19 -5.54
N GLU A 34 -11.09 -11.39 -6.29
CA GLU A 34 -11.04 -11.55 -7.75
C GLU A 34 -10.30 -10.40 -8.44
N HIS A 35 -10.65 -9.16 -8.13
CA HIS A 35 -10.01 -7.98 -8.69
C HIS A 35 -8.52 -7.82 -8.29
N MET A 36 -8.08 -8.43 -7.19
CA MET A 36 -6.65 -8.47 -6.86
C MET A 36 -5.88 -9.37 -7.83
N ASN A 37 -6.53 -10.34 -8.46
CA ASN A 37 -5.91 -11.13 -9.52
C ASN A 37 -5.73 -10.30 -10.79
N GLU A 38 -6.67 -9.42 -11.15
CA GLU A 38 -6.49 -8.49 -12.28
C GLU A 38 -5.26 -7.60 -12.06
N ALA A 39 -5.07 -7.10 -10.83
CA ALA A 39 -3.87 -6.33 -10.50
C ALA A 39 -2.59 -7.15 -10.54
N LEU A 40 -2.66 -8.43 -10.16
CA LEU A 40 -1.55 -9.36 -10.28
C LEU A 40 -1.19 -9.58 -11.76
N GLU A 41 -2.17 -9.75 -12.64
CA GLU A 41 -1.97 -9.84 -14.10
C GLU A 41 -1.27 -8.59 -14.66
N VAL A 42 -1.63 -7.40 -14.18
CA VAL A 42 -0.91 -6.17 -14.56
C VAL A 42 0.56 -6.25 -14.16
N LEU A 43 0.87 -6.73 -12.96
CA LEU A 43 2.26 -6.89 -12.49
C LEU A 43 3.03 -7.97 -13.26
N ILE A 44 2.37 -9.08 -13.59
CA ILE A 44 2.92 -10.19 -14.39
C ILE A 44 3.33 -9.68 -15.77
N ASN A 45 2.50 -8.85 -16.39
CA ASN A 45 2.76 -8.26 -17.71
C ASN A 45 3.77 -7.09 -17.67
N GLY A 46 4.40 -6.82 -16.52
CA GLY A 46 5.36 -5.74 -16.35
C GLY A 46 4.73 -4.33 -16.29
N GLY A 47 3.40 -4.27 -16.15
CA GLY A 47 2.66 -3.03 -15.93
C GLY A 47 2.91 -2.43 -14.55
N TRP A 48 2.45 -1.20 -14.35
CA TRP A 48 2.62 -0.52 -13.06
C TRP A 48 1.31 -0.43 -12.34
N LEU A 49 1.43 -0.45 -11.02
CA LEU A 49 0.29 -0.38 -10.13
C LEU A 49 0.53 0.70 -9.09
N HIS A 50 -0.45 1.59 -9.01
CA HIS A 50 -0.53 2.60 -7.97
C HIS A 50 -1.45 2.09 -6.87
N SER A 51 -0.98 2.04 -5.64
CA SER A 51 -1.75 1.50 -4.50
C SER A 51 -1.72 2.44 -3.31
N PHE A 52 -2.82 2.44 -2.55
CA PHE A 52 -3.01 3.24 -1.34
C PHE A 52 -3.12 2.28 -0.14
N PRO A 53 -1.98 1.87 0.45
CA PRO A 53 -1.97 0.77 1.41
C PRO A 53 -2.64 1.11 2.75
N GLU A 54 -2.89 2.37 3.08
CA GLU A 54 -3.57 2.77 4.33
C GLU A 54 -5.02 2.25 4.44
N GLY A 55 -5.68 2.06 3.30
CA GLY A 55 -7.04 1.55 3.23
C GLY A 55 -8.13 2.48 3.80
N LYS A 56 -7.76 3.69 4.24
CA LYS A 56 -8.65 4.78 4.61
C LYS A 56 -7.92 6.10 4.39
N ILE A 57 -8.65 7.16 4.02
CA ILE A 57 -8.10 8.51 3.95
C ILE A 57 -7.95 9.03 5.38
N ALA A 58 -6.76 9.52 5.71
CA ALA A 58 -6.49 10.25 6.94
C ALA A 58 -5.95 11.65 6.56
N GLN A 59 -6.71 12.70 6.94
CA GLN A 59 -6.30 14.09 6.71
C GLN A 59 -5.66 14.74 7.96
N ASP A 60 -5.45 13.97 9.03
CA ASP A 60 -4.74 14.43 10.22
C ASP A 60 -3.22 14.51 9.99
N ASP A 61 -2.53 15.19 10.89
CA ASP A 61 -1.05 15.26 10.89
C ASP A 61 -0.42 14.15 11.74
N GLN A 62 -1.07 12.98 11.76
CA GLN A 62 -0.58 11.83 12.50
C GLN A 62 0.43 11.02 11.66
N PRO A 63 1.31 10.24 12.29
CA PRO A 63 2.14 9.25 11.61
C PRO A 63 1.33 8.33 10.70
N ILE A 64 1.96 7.88 9.62
CA ILE A 64 1.38 6.92 8.68
C ILE A 64 0.93 5.70 9.49
N ARG A 65 -0.34 5.37 9.35
CA ARG A 65 -0.97 4.27 10.08
C ARG A 65 -0.52 2.94 9.50
N ARG A 66 -0.79 1.87 10.25
CA ARG A 66 -0.49 0.50 9.80
C ARG A 66 -1.08 0.23 8.41
N LEU A 67 -0.22 -0.17 7.49
CA LEU A 67 -0.57 -0.51 6.13
C LEU A 67 -1.33 -1.84 6.07
N LYS A 68 -2.30 -1.92 5.16
CA LYS A 68 -2.99 -3.15 4.80
C LYS A 68 -2.05 -4.06 4.00
N TRP A 69 -2.22 -5.37 4.19
CA TRP A 69 -1.38 -6.38 3.55
C TRP A 69 -1.65 -6.60 2.05
N GLY A 70 -2.63 -5.92 1.45
CA GLY A 70 -2.97 -6.11 0.03
C GLY A 70 -1.79 -5.86 -0.91
N THR A 71 -1.07 -4.74 -0.72
CA THR A 71 0.14 -4.42 -1.51
C THR A 71 1.24 -5.46 -1.28
N ALA A 72 1.49 -5.87 -0.03
CA ALA A 72 2.48 -6.90 0.27
C ALA A 72 2.11 -8.24 -0.38
N SER A 73 0.83 -8.64 -0.34
CA SER A 73 0.33 -9.84 -0.98
C SER A 73 0.58 -9.85 -2.49
N LEU A 74 0.38 -8.71 -3.18
CA LEU A 74 0.67 -8.60 -4.61
C LEU A 74 2.16 -8.76 -4.90
N ILE A 75 3.04 -8.17 -4.10
CA ILE A 75 4.50 -8.30 -4.26
C ILE A 75 4.93 -9.77 -4.12
N VAL A 76 4.42 -10.45 -3.09
CA VAL A 76 4.77 -11.85 -2.81
C VAL A 76 4.24 -12.80 -3.89
N ARG A 77 3.04 -12.53 -4.40
CA ARG A 77 2.39 -13.39 -5.40
C ARG A 77 2.87 -13.15 -6.83
N ALA A 78 3.52 -12.01 -7.08
CA ALA A 78 4.08 -11.71 -8.40
C ALA A 78 5.24 -12.66 -8.73
N PRO A 79 5.28 -13.25 -9.94
CA PRO A 79 6.35 -14.17 -10.32
C PRO A 79 7.71 -13.48 -10.40
N ILE A 80 7.71 -12.21 -10.79
CA ILE A 80 8.88 -11.33 -10.75
C ILE A 80 8.61 -10.29 -9.66
N THR A 81 9.49 -10.23 -8.66
CA THR A 81 9.34 -9.29 -7.56
C THR A 81 9.38 -7.84 -8.07
N PRO A 82 8.31 -7.06 -7.85
CA PRO A 82 8.30 -5.66 -8.26
C PRO A 82 9.16 -4.81 -7.33
N ILE A 83 9.74 -3.76 -7.90
CA ILE A 83 10.34 -2.65 -7.18
C ILE A 83 9.19 -1.83 -6.58
N VAL A 84 9.35 -1.33 -5.36
CA VAL A 84 8.35 -0.46 -4.73
C VAL A 84 8.90 0.95 -4.63
N LEU A 85 8.18 1.93 -5.18
CA LEU A 85 8.56 3.34 -5.14
C LEU A 85 7.64 4.08 -4.17
N PRO A 86 8.13 4.43 -2.96
CA PRO A 86 7.33 5.18 -2.00
C PRO A 86 7.17 6.63 -2.47
N ILE A 87 5.93 7.11 -2.54
CA ILE A 87 5.61 8.51 -2.82
C ILE A 87 4.80 9.05 -1.65
N VAL A 88 5.17 10.23 -1.17
CA VAL A 88 4.43 10.93 -0.12
C VAL A 88 4.09 12.31 -0.59
N HIS A 89 2.90 12.77 -0.24
CA HIS A 89 2.49 14.11 -0.61
C HIS A 89 1.68 14.78 0.50
N SER A 90 1.57 16.10 0.41
CA SER A 90 0.91 16.96 1.39
C SER A 90 0.26 18.15 0.70
N GLY A 91 -0.81 18.71 1.27
CA GLY A 91 -1.52 19.87 0.75
C GLY A 91 -2.85 19.55 0.06
N PHE A 92 -3.10 18.29 -0.29
CA PHE A 92 -4.39 17.86 -0.85
C PHE A 92 -5.54 17.94 0.17
N GLU A 93 -5.26 17.82 1.47
CA GLU A 93 -6.22 18.10 2.53
C GLU A 93 -6.69 19.57 2.50
N LYS A 94 -5.89 20.49 1.96
CA LYS A 94 -6.28 21.90 1.78
C LYS A 94 -7.04 22.12 0.47
N VAL A 95 -6.75 21.32 -0.55
CA VAL A 95 -7.48 21.31 -1.83
C VAL A 95 -8.89 20.78 -1.61
N MET A 96 -9.05 19.68 -0.87
CA MET A 96 -10.37 19.14 -0.59
C MET A 96 -10.51 18.61 0.85
N PRO A 97 -10.71 19.54 1.81
CA PRO A 97 -10.86 19.20 3.22
C PRO A 97 -12.13 18.39 3.49
N GLU A 98 -12.04 17.44 4.42
CA GLU A 98 -13.18 16.61 4.88
C GLU A 98 -14.29 17.47 5.50
N THR A 99 -13.92 18.55 6.20
CA THR A 99 -14.82 19.51 6.82
C THR A 99 -14.38 20.93 6.50
N LEU A 100 -15.25 21.73 5.87
CA LEU A 100 -14.94 23.12 5.50
C LEU A 100 -16.06 24.10 5.87
N PHE A 101 -17.30 23.81 5.48
CA PHE A 101 -18.45 24.69 5.71
C PHE A 101 -19.55 23.94 6.44
N PHE A 102 -19.92 24.38 7.66
CA PHE A 102 -20.95 23.72 8.47
C PHE A 102 -20.74 22.19 8.61
N GLY A 103 -19.49 21.76 8.72
CA GLY A 103 -19.13 20.34 8.82
C GLY A 103 -19.24 19.53 7.52
N ARG A 104 -19.40 20.17 6.36
CA ARG A 104 -19.49 19.51 5.05
C ARG A 104 -18.24 19.70 4.20
N ARG A 105 -17.96 18.71 3.37
CA ARG A 105 -16.94 18.72 2.32
C ARG A 105 -17.34 19.70 1.21
N PRO A 106 -16.42 20.51 0.65
CA PRO A 106 -16.75 21.38 -0.47
C PRO A 106 -17.20 20.55 -1.69
N PRO A 107 -18.09 21.09 -2.54
CA PRO A 107 -18.57 20.39 -3.73
C PRO A 107 -17.49 20.29 -4.82
N VAL A 108 -16.52 21.20 -4.82
CA VAL A 108 -15.42 21.26 -5.79
C VAL A 108 -14.07 21.46 -5.09
N PRO A 109 -12.96 20.98 -5.68
CA PRO A 109 -11.62 21.27 -5.19
C PRO A 109 -11.35 22.78 -5.09
N LEU A 110 -10.72 23.20 -3.99
CA LEU A 110 -10.27 24.57 -3.79
C LEU A 110 -9.02 24.85 -4.64
N CYS A 111 -9.07 25.89 -5.45
CA CYS A 111 -7.96 26.32 -6.30
C CYS A 111 -6.89 27.09 -5.50
N GLY A 112 -5.67 27.17 -6.07
CA GLY A 112 -4.58 27.98 -5.52
C GLY A 112 -3.94 27.41 -4.24
N LYS A 113 -4.15 26.13 -3.95
CA LYS A 113 -3.51 25.46 -2.81
C LYS A 113 -2.20 24.80 -3.27
N LYS A 114 -1.16 24.96 -2.44
CA LYS A 114 0.14 24.32 -2.65
C LYS A 114 0.04 22.82 -2.33
N ILE A 115 0.53 22.00 -3.25
CA ILE A 115 0.67 20.55 -3.11
C ILE A 115 2.17 20.25 -3.19
N ASP A 116 2.68 19.57 -2.19
CA ASP A 116 4.07 19.11 -2.14
C ASP A 116 4.09 17.61 -2.32
N ILE A 117 4.93 17.11 -3.24
CA ILE A 117 5.10 15.68 -3.52
C ILE A 117 6.58 15.36 -3.40
N ILE A 118 6.92 14.32 -2.64
CA ILE A 118 8.26 13.76 -2.54
C ILE A 118 8.24 12.30 -2.99
N VAL A 119 9.18 11.95 -3.87
CA VAL A 119 9.42 10.59 -4.32
C VAL A 119 10.65 10.08 -3.59
N GLY A 120 10.53 8.91 -2.95
CA GLY A 120 11.64 8.29 -2.24
C GLY A 120 12.45 7.35 -3.11
N GLU A 121 13.39 6.68 -2.44
CA GLU A 121 14.26 5.71 -3.08
C GLU A 121 13.50 4.41 -3.41
N PRO A 122 13.84 3.75 -4.53
CA PRO A 122 13.28 2.44 -4.86
C PRO A 122 13.59 1.39 -3.77
N ILE A 123 12.57 0.66 -3.35
CA ILE A 123 12.67 -0.44 -2.40
C ILE A 123 12.64 -1.75 -3.18
N GLU A 124 13.73 -2.50 -3.07
CA GLU A 124 13.81 -3.87 -3.55
C GLU A 124 13.60 -4.84 -2.39
N PHE A 125 12.92 -5.95 -2.69
CA PHE A 125 12.65 -7.01 -1.74
C PHE A 125 13.42 -8.26 -2.15
N ASP A 126 14.35 -8.69 -1.31
CA ASP A 126 14.95 -10.02 -1.44
C ASP A 126 13.94 -11.05 -0.93
N MET A 127 13.13 -11.56 -1.86
CA MET A 127 12.10 -12.54 -1.55
C MET A 127 12.68 -13.86 -1.06
N ALA A 128 13.88 -14.25 -1.48
CA ALA A 128 14.49 -15.50 -1.05
C ALA A 128 14.84 -15.43 0.44
N SER A 129 15.57 -14.39 0.85
CA SER A 129 15.92 -14.16 2.26
C SER A 129 14.69 -13.97 3.14
N LEU A 130 13.68 -13.24 2.66
CA LEU A 130 12.44 -13.02 3.41
C LEU A 130 11.62 -14.29 3.59
N LYS A 131 11.51 -15.14 2.55
CA LYS A 131 10.83 -16.44 2.65
C LYS A 131 11.57 -17.39 3.58
N GLN A 132 12.90 -17.42 3.53
CA GLN A 132 13.72 -18.22 4.45
C GLN A 132 13.49 -17.78 5.91
N ALA A 133 13.55 -16.48 6.19
CA ALA A 133 13.27 -15.97 7.53
C ALA A 133 11.84 -16.27 8.00
N ALA A 134 10.86 -16.21 7.09
CA ALA A 134 9.48 -16.58 7.39
C ALA A 134 9.32 -18.06 7.76
N SER A 135 10.06 -18.96 7.11
CA SER A 135 10.02 -20.41 7.41
C SER A 135 10.59 -20.79 8.79
N MET A 136 11.38 -19.90 9.40
CA MET A 136 11.93 -20.09 10.75
C MET A 136 10.96 -19.61 11.85
N VAL A 137 9.82 -19.03 11.48
CA VAL A 137 8.79 -18.60 12.43
C VAL A 137 8.13 -19.83 13.05
N PRO A 138 8.00 -19.90 14.39
CA PRO A 138 7.35 -21.03 15.04
C PRO A 138 5.92 -21.24 14.53
N HIS A 139 5.60 -22.48 14.18
CA HIS A 139 4.24 -22.89 13.83
C HIS A 139 3.32 -22.77 15.05
N ASP A 140 2.28 -21.96 14.93
CA ASP A 140 1.15 -21.97 15.87
C ASP A 140 -0.09 -22.50 15.13
N SER A 141 -0.41 -23.77 15.36
CA SER A 141 -1.48 -24.51 14.69
C SER A 141 -2.88 -24.10 15.16
N SER A 142 -3.02 -23.06 16.00
CA SER A 142 -4.27 -22.76 16.71
C SER A 142 -5.18 -21.73 16.05
N SER A 143 -4.83 -21.15 14.90
CA SER A 143 -5.61 -20.02 14.35
C SER A 143 -5.77 -20.00 12.83
N GLU A 144 -6.24 -21.10 12.25
CA GLU A 144 -6.80 -21.08 10.89
C GLU A 144 -8.00 -20.12 10.85
N ARG A 145 -7.82 -18.97 10.19
CA ARG A 145 -8.92 -18.01 10.02
C ARG A 145 -9.66 -18.28 8.72
N LYS A 146 -10.99 -18.35 8.83
CA LYS A 146 -11.92 -18.46 7.69
C LYS A 146 -11.65 -17.33 6.68
N GLY A 147 -11.08 -17.67 5.52
CA GLY A 147 -10.77 -16.72 4.44
C GLY A 147 -9.28 -16.56 4.09
N TRP A 148 -8.36 -17.22 4.81
CA TRP A 148 -6.98 -17.36 4.36
C TRP A 148 -6.85 -18.57 3.41
N PRO A 149 -6.13 -18.47 2.28
CA PRO A 149 -5.94 -19.60 1.39
C PRO A 149 -5.09 -20.65 2.10
N THR A 150 -5.63 -21.87 2.13
CA THR A 150 -5.08 -22.98 2.91
C THR A 150 -3.69 -23.41 2.42
N ILE A 151 -3.36 -23.18 1.14
CA ILE A 151 -2.09 -23.60 0.53
C ILE A 151 -1.71 -22.62 -0.58
N THR A 152 -0.52 -22.01 -0.47
CA THR A 152 0.12 -21.26 -1.57
C THR A 152 1.21 -22.11 -2.21
N PRO A 153 1.55 -21.90 -3.50
CA PRO A 153 2.59 -22.67 -4.20
C PRO A 153 3.97 -22.70 -3.53
N ASP A 154 4.27 -21.76 -2.63
CA ASP A 154 5.54 -21.68 -1.90
C ASP A 154 5.63 -22.56 -0.64
N GLY A 155 4.56 -23.28 -0.26
CA GLY A 155 4.55 -24.17 0.90
C GLY A 155 4.64 -23.48 2.28
N LEU A 156 4.59 -22.14 2.32
CA LEU A 156 4.56 -21.38 3.57
C LEU A 156 3.20 -21.50 4.26
N ASP A 157 3.21 -21.68 5.57
CA ASP A 157 2.03 -21.75 6.41
C ASP A 157 1.41 -20.36 6.66
N GLU A 158 0.22 -20.31 7.26
CA GLU A 158 -0.46 -19.03 7.52
C GLU A 158 0.41 -18.10 8.40
N ALA A 159 1.09 -18.63 9.41
CA ALA A 159 1.91 -17.82 10.33
C ALA A 159 3.11 -17.18 9.61
N ALA A 160 3.84 -17.95 8.82
CA ALA A 160 4.96 -17.47 8.01
C ALA A 160 4.49 -16.43 6.97
N GLN A 161 3.36 -16.68 6.30
CA GLN A 161 2.82 -15.71 5.33
C GLN A 161 2.44 -14.39 5.99
N ARG A 162 1.79 -14.45 7.17
CA ARG A 162 1.41 -13.24 7.91
C ARG A 162 2.62 -12.47 8.39
N TRP A 163 3.65 -13.17 8.86
CA TRP A 163 4.93 -12.55 9.22
C TRP A 163 5.57 -11.87 8.01
N LEU A 164 5.58 -12.54 6.86
CA LEU A 164 6.14 -12.03 5.61
C LEU A 164 5.44 -10.74 5.18
N TYR A 165 4.10 -10.77 5.10
CA TYR A 165 3.32 -9.59 4.72
C TYR A 165 3.49 -8.45 5.72
N GLN A 166 3.53 -8.77 7.02
CA GLN A 166 3.76 -7.77 8.05
C GLN A 166 5.13 -7.10 7.88
N LYS A 167 6.20 -7.88 7.71
CA LYS A 167 7.56 -7.34 7.51
C LYS A 167 7.68 -6.47 6.28
N MET A 168 7.09 -6.88 5.17
CA MET A 168 7.11 -6.10 3.94
C MET A 168 6.31 -4.81 4.09
N SER A 169 5.11 -4.87 4.65
CA SER A 169 4.30 -3.69 4.96
C SER A 169 5.02 -2.72 5.90
N ASP A 170 5.73 -3.22 6.92
CA ASP A 170 6.47 -2.39 7.88
C ASP A 170 7.67 -1.70 7.23
N LYS A 171 8.38 -2.37 6.31
CA LYS A 171 9.46 -1.78 5.53
C LYS A 171 8.94 -0.63 4.65
N ILE A 172 7.82 -0.84 3.95
CA ILE A 172 7.17 0.19 3.13
C ILE A 172 6.70 1.35 4.00
N GLN A 173 6.04 1.06 5.12
CA GLN A 173 5.54 2.07 6.05
C GLN A 173 6.67 2.95 6.60
N SER A 174 7.79 2.32 6.98
CA SER A 174 8.95 3.02 7.53
C SER A 174 9.57 3.96 6.49
N ALA A 175 9.74 3.49 5.25
CA ALA A 175 10.22 4.33 4.14
C ALA A 175 9.28 5.50 3.84
N MET A 176 7.96 5.26 3.82
CA MET A 176 6.99 6.34 3.63
C MET A 176 7.00 7.33 4.80
N GLU A 177 7.13 6.87 6.05
CA GLU A 177 7.14 7.76 7.22
C GLU A 177 8.41 8.62 7.26
N GLU A 178 9.55 8.07 6.84
CA GLU A 178 10.78 8.84 6.69
C GLU A 178 10.63 9.96 5.64
N LEU A 179 10.04 9.64 4.49
CA LEU A 179 9.72 10.65 3.46
C LEU A 179 8.74 11.71 3.95
N ARG A 180 7.73 11.30 4.72
CA ARG A 180 6.79 12.22 5.36
C ARG A 180 7.53 13.21 6.27
N LYS A 181 8.42 12.73 7.13
CA LYS A 181 9.22 13.58 8.02
C LYS A 181 10.11 14.53 7.23
N ARG A 182 10.76 14.05 6.16
CA ARG A 182 11.54 14.91 5.24
C ARG A 182 10.68 16.01 4.63
N LEU A 183 9.47 15.68 4.17
CA LEU A 183 8.53 16.64 3.60
C LEU A 183 8.08 17.70 4.63
N LEU A 184 7.82 17.29 5.88
CA LEU A 184 7.47 18.20 6.96
C LEU A 184 8.61 19.18 7.28
N ASN A 185 9.86 18.70 7.30
CA ASN A 185 11.03 19.55 7.54
C ASN A 185 11.22 20.58 6.41
N LEU A 186 11.02 20.18 5.15
CA LEU A 186 11.11 21.09 4.00
C LEU A 186 10.06 22.20 4.02
N ARG A 187 8.95 22.04 4.75
CA ARG A 187 7.89 23.05 4.89
C ARG A 187 8.16 24.09 5.99
N GLN A 188 9.15 23.86 6.84
CA GLN A 188 9.52 24.78 7.93
C GLN A 188 10.53 25.86 7.49
N HIS A 189 10.95 25.85 6.22
CA HIS A 189 11.85 26.82 5.60
C HIS A 189 11.17 27.44 4.38
#